data_AF-A0A1I6JUI9-F1
#
_entry.id   AF-A0A1I6JUI9-F1
#
_cell.length_a   1.000
_cell.length_b   1.000
_cell.length_c   1.000
_cell.angle_alpha   90.00
_cell.angle_beta   90.00
_cell.angle_gamma   90.00
#
_symmetry.space_group_name_H-M   'P 1'
#
loop_
_entity.id
_entity.type
_entity.pdbx_description
1 polymer ?
#
loop_
_entity_poly.entity_id
_entity_poly.type
_entity_poly.pdbx_seq_one_letter_code
_entity_poly.pdbx_strand_id
1 'polypeptide(L)'
;MKSRKVVALGATAAIALAGLAFGAAPAQADPISDGYSVVGSDTLQDAVGALANGTGITGSQVKLKGAGTSLASWDAFTLGVSGGVGKIQTKAFGNVFDRPNGSGAGRTALLRSINYSSSTSYNGVNVAGQIDLARSSSKGTSVAGGVLTYLPFGQDAIGFIYKIGADANSNGDAAAAKTWIDGLTTAELNSFYSASSPVAVPGTDYTVKPLAIQSSSGTWTTFLSKIGVTNIGGAVDTRNNSIPENDGTVLTPAADQIQLIPLSVANYIGQVNGASRINTMAGVTVGTIGGVAPATGTAPNVTPNTAYFNSSTWGRTVFIVVPTARITPGNAAYDQGLFALTDPAASSSLTYWGASGSPATTKAVKAKFGFSAPQDAAFTANN
;
A
#
# COMPACT_ATOMS: atom_id res chain seq x y z
N MET A 1 -37.58 37.56 46.74
CA MET A 1 -36.80 37.85 45.52
C MET A 1 -36.75 36.57 44.69
N LYS A 2 -37.72 36.37 43.80
CA LYS A 2 -37.65 36.48 42.32
C LYS A 2 -36.84 35.37 41.62
N SER A 3 -37.59 34.45 41.02
CA SER A 3 -37.20 33.55 39.92
C SER A 3 -37.20 34.28 38.56
N ARG A 4 -36.45 33.76 37.55
CA ARG A 4 -36.80 33.56 36.11
C ARG A 4 -35.61 33.67 35.11
N LYS A 5 -35.64 32.77 34.09
CA LYS A 5 -35.00 32.73 32.73
C LYS A 5 -33.53 32.24 32.66
N VAL A 6 -33.07 31.21 31.92
CA VAL A 6 -33.32 30.61 30.57
C VAL A 6 -32.78 31.45 29.39
N VAL A 7 -31.84 30.84 28.62
CA VAL A 7 -31.36 31.10 27.21
C VAL A 7 -30.46 32.33 27.01
N ALA A 8 -29.37 32.37 26.21
CA ALA A 8 -28.52 31.43 25.46
C ALA A 8 -27.36 32.20 24.75
N LEU A 9 -26.45 31.45 24.09
CA LEU A 9 -25.72 31.71 22.82
C LEU A 9 -24.32 32.39 22.77
N GLY A 10 -23.36 31.64 22.17
CA GLY A 10 -22.21 32.13 21.37
C GLY A 10 -20.84 31.46 21.63
N ALA A 11 -20.56 30.23 21.16
CA ALA A 11 -19.81 29.88 19.92
C ALA A 11 -18.36 30.45 19.84
N THR A 12 -17.27 29.69 19.98
CA THR A 12 -16.77 28.72 18.98
C THR A 12 -15.66 27.84 19.57
N ALA A 13 -15.97 26.58 19.88
CA ALA A 13 -15.00 25.51 20.08
C ALA A 13 -15.55 24.28 19.36
N ALA A 14 -15.04 24.01 18.15
CA ALA A 14 -15.56 22.96 17.28
C ALA A 14 -14.43 22.14 16.69
N ILE A 15 -13.64 21.46 17.53
CA ILE A 15 -12.89 20.26 17.15
C ILE A 15 -12.85 19.32 18.36
N ALA A 16 -13.83 18.43 18.47
CA ALA A 16 -13.74 17.08 19.06
C ALA A 16 -15.15 16.53 19.35
N LEU A 17 -15.55 15.49 18.61
CA LEU A 17 -16.37 14.33 19.01
C LEU A 17 -17.05 13.71 17.78
N ALA A 18 -16.24 13.11 16.90
CA ALA A 18 -16.67 12.07 15.98
C ALA A 18 -16.02 10.75 16.41
N GLY A 19 -16.51 10.21 17.52
CA GLY A 19 -16.28 8.87 18.05
C GLY A 19 -17.40 8.67 19.06
N LEU A 20 -18.31 7.71 18.91
CA LEU A 20 -18.07 6.31 19.21
C LEU A 20 -19.14 5.47 18.50
N ALA A 21 -18.74 4.81 17.41
CA ALA A 21 -19.31 3.53 16.99
C ALA A 21 -18.14 2.57 16.72
N PHE A 22 -17.23 2.48 17.68
CA PHE A 22 -16.18 1.49 17.68
C PHE A 22 -16.72 0.25 18.37
N GLY A 23 -17.26 -0.68 17.58
CA GLY A 23 -17.23 -2.07 18.00
C GLY A 23 -15.79 -2.42 18.34
N ALA A 24 -15.59 -3.08 19.48
CA ALA A 24 -14.29 -3.60 19.86
C ALA A 24 -13.68 -4.30 18.65
N ALA A 25 -12.57 -3.76 18.12
CA ALA A 25 -11.82 -4.45 17.09
C ALA A 25 -11.39 -5.79 17.72
N PRO A 26 -11.80 -6.94 17.18
CA PRO A 26 -11.30 -8.20 17.69
C PRO A 26 -9.77 -8.16 17.62
N ALA A 27 -9.10 -8.73 18.62
CA ALA A 27 -7.67 -9.05 18.51
C ALA A 27 -7.49 -9.77 17.18
N GLN A 28 -6.81 -9.12 16.24
CA GLN A 28 -6.94 -9.45 14.82
C GLN A 28 -6.02 -10.63 14.51
N ALA A 29 -6.53 -11.84 14.70
CA ALA A 29 -5.88 -13.02 14.18
C ALA A 29 -5.83 -12.93 12.64
N ASP A 30 -4.68 -13.26 12.06
CA ASP A 30 -4.61 -13.54 10.63
C ASP A 30 -5.68 -14.57 10.25
N PRO A 31 -6.23 -14.50 9.03
CA PRO A 31 -7.10 -15.58 8.58
C PRO A 31 -6.33 -16.90 8.56
N ILE A 32 -7.03 -17.99 8.78
CA ILE A 32 -6.61 -19.33 8.36
C ILE A 32 -7.63 -19.75 7.32
N SER A 33 -7.19 -20.19 6.14
CA SER A 33 -8.09 -20.46 5.03
C SER A 33 -7.89 -21.85 4.44
N ASP A 34 -9.00 -22.56 4.27
CA ASP A 34 -9.06 -23.72 3.40
C ASP A 34 -9.23 -23.33 1.91
N GLY A 35 -9.33 -22.03 1.62
CA GLY A 35 -9.48 -21.46 0.30
C GLY A 35 -8.18 -20.92 -0.30
N TYR A 36 -8.27 -19.93 -1.19
CA TYR A 36 -7.09 -19.33 -1.83
C TYR A 36 -6.38 -18.37 -0.90
N SER A 37 -5.06 -18.24 -1.09
CA SER A 37 -4.21 -17.44 -0.23
C SER A 37 -3.34 -16.43 -0.97
N VAL A 38 -3.37 -15.17 -0.51
CA VAL A 38 -2.58 -14.08 -1.08
C VAL A 38 -1.72 -13.35 -0.03
N VAL A 39 -0.44 -13.14 -0.37
CA VAL A 39 0.59 -12.53 0.49
C VAL A 39 1.43 -11.50 -0.30
N GLY A 40 2.43 -10.87 0.32
CA GLY A 40 3.36 -9.96 -0.36
C GLY A 40 3.02 -8.49 -0.15
N SER A 41 3.17 -7.66 -1.18
CA SER A 41 3.18 -6.19 -1.10
C SER A 41 2.07 -5.59 -0.23
N ASP A 42 2.47 -4.69 0.66
CA ASP A 42 1.64 -3.77 1.47
C ASP A 42 0.90 -2.74 0.59
N THR A 43 1.49 -2.32 -0.54
CA THR A 43 0.82 -1.45 -1.55
C THR A 43 -0.63 -1.84 -1.86
N LEU A 44 -0.89 -3.14 -2.05
CA LEU A 44 -2.19 -3.67 -2.45
C LEU A 44 -2.97 -4.26 -1.27
N GLN A 45 -2.37 -4.31 -0.08
CA GLN A 45 -2.89 -5.08 1.06
C GLN A 45 -4.31 -4.66 1.42
N ASP A 46 -4.57 -3.36 1.60
CA ASP A 46 -5.88 -2.91 2.09
C ASP A 46 -6.99 -3.17 1.06
N ALA A 47 -6.72 -2.91 -0.22
CA ALA A 47 -7.69 -3.12 -1.28
C ALA A 47 -7.99 -4.62 -1.50
N VAL A 48 -6.95 -5.46 -1.52
CA VAL A 48 -7.12 -6.92 -1.64
C VAL A 48 -7.76 -7.50 -0.39
N GLY A 49 -7.41 -7.01 0.81
CA GLY A 49 -8.02 -7.39 2.08
C GLY A 49 -9.51 -7.04 2.14
N ALA A 50 -9.89 -5.84 1.70
CA ALA A 50 -11.29 -5.43 1.60
C ALA A 50 -12.10 -6.30 0.63
N LEU A 51 -11.53 -6.63 -0.53
CA LEU A 51 -12.15 -7.51 -1.51
C LEU A 51 -12.24 -8.97 -1.05
N ALA A 52 -11.25 -9.47 -0.29
CA ALA A 52 -11.23 -10.80 0.29
C ALA A 52 -12.26 -10.95 1.43
N ASN A 53 -12.30 -9.98 2.35
CA ASN A 53 -13.22 -10.02 3.49
C ASN A 53 -14.67 -9.70 3.08
N GLY A 54 -14.84 -8.84 2.08
CA GLY A 54 -16.09 -8.22 1.69
C GLY A 54 -16.13 -6.77 2.12
N THR A 55 -16.58 -5.87 1.25
CA THR A 55 -16.71 -4.45 1.55
C THR A 55 -17.95 -3.82 0.92
N GLY A 56 -18.54 -2.87 1.63
CA GLY A 56 -19.65 -2.03 1.18
C GLY A 56 -19.25 -0.61 0.78
N ILE A 57 -17.95 -0.32 0.61
CA ILE A 57 -17.42 1.05 0.40
C ILE A 57 -17.99 1.75 -0.86
N THR A 58 -18.53 0.97 -1.80
CA THR A 58 -19.18 1.47 -3.02
C THR A 58 -20.69 1.61 -2.88
N GLY A 59 -21.26 1.33 -1.70
CA GLY A 59 -22.71 1.20 -1.48
C GLY A 59 -23.29 -0.16 -1.86
N SER A 60 -22.49 -1.05 -2.46
CA SER A 60 -22.85 -2.45 -2.74
C SER A 60 -21.85 -3.38 -2.07
N GLN A 61 -22.32 -4.53 -1.57
CA GLN A 61 -21.43 -5.54 -1.00
C GLN A 61 -20.66 -6.25 -2.11
N VAL A 62 -19.33 -6.15 -2.07
CA VAL A 62 -18.42 -6.79 -3.02
C VAL A 62 -17.49 -7.70 -2.23
N LYS A 63 -17.50 -9.00 -2.56
CA LYS A 63 -16.61 -10.01 -2.00
C LYS A 63 -16.16 -10.97 -3.09
N LEU A 64 -14.86 -11.28 -3.11
CA LEU A 64 -14.28 -12.21 -4.07
C LEU A 64 -14.51 -13.67 -3.69
N LYS A 65 -14.81 -14.49 -4.69
CA LYS A 65 -14.79 -15.95 -4.62
C LYS A 65 -14.29 -16.53 -5.94
N GLY A 66 -13.42 -17.53 -5.87
CA GLY A 66 -12.99 -18.32 -7.02
C GLY A 66 -13.75 -19.64 -7.05
N ALA A 67 -14.66 -19.81 -8.01
CA ALA A 67 -15.49 -21.03 -8.12
C ALA A 67 -16.18 -21.42 -6.78
N GLY A 68 -16.65 -20.42 -6.02
CA GLY A 68 -17.30 -20.62 -4.71
C GLY A 68 -16.34 -20.62 -3.51
N THR A 69 -15.05 -20.77 -3.74
CA THR A 69 -14.00 -20.79 -2.70
C THR A 69 -13.54 -19.37 -2.36
N SER A 70 -13.43 -19.07 -1.06
CA SER A 70 -13.02 -17.75 -0.58
C SER A 70 -11.54 -17.47 -0.87
N LEU A 71 -11.20 -16.20 -1.08
CA LEU A 71 -9.84 -15.70 -1.01
C LEU A 71 -9.59 -15.17 0.41
N ALA A 72 -8.45 -15.52 1.00
CA ALA A 72 -7.93 -14.90 2.21
C ALA A 72 -6.67 -14.10 1.89
N SER A 73 -6.56 -12.93 2.51
CA SER A 73 -5.43 -12.01 2.33
C SER A 73 -4.73 -11.81 3.66
N TRP A 74 -3.45 -12.16 3.71
CA TRP A 74 -2.60 -11.88 4.87
C TRP A 74 -1.94 -10.54 4.65
N ASP A 75 -1.96 -9.72 5.70
CA ASP A 75 -1.25 -8.45 5.71
C ASP A 75 0.26 -8.68 5.49
N ALA A 76 0.99 -7.70 5.00
CA ALA A 76 2.46 -7.69 4.85
C ALA A 76 3.15 -7.36 6.18
N PHE A 77 2.42 -6.71 7.10
CA PHE A 77 2.87 -6.35 8.44
C PHE A 77 1.83 -6.70 9.50
N THR A 78 2.31 -6.95 10.71
CA THR A 78 1.45 -7.00 11.90
C THR A 78 1.47 -5.64 12.59
N LEU A 79 0.32 -4.97 12.64
CA LEU A 79 0.19 -3.68 13.31
C LEU A 79 0.53 -3.82 14.80
N GLY A 80 1.33 -2.87 15.32
CA GLY A 80 1.71 -2.82 16.73
C GLY A 80 2.88 -3.74 17.13
N VAL A 81 3.51 -4.45 16.19
CA VAL A 81 4.71 -5.27 16.45
C VAL A 81 5.94 -4.52 15.97
N SER A 82 6.89 -4.23 16.88
CA SER A 82 8.18 -3.63 16.53
C SER A 82 8.95 -4.51 15.54
N GLY A 83 9.39 -3.95 14.41
CA GLY A 83 9.96 -4.71 13.29
C GLY A 83 8.91 -5.27 12.31
N GLY A 84 7.63 -5.30 12.69
CA GLY A 84 6.47 -5.50 11.81
C GLY A 84 6.33 -6.85 11.10
N VAL A 85 7.35 -7.71 11.13
CA VAL A 85 7.35 -9.03 10.47
C VAL A 85 6.91 -10.09 11.47
N GLY A 86 5.63 -10.45 11.39
CA GLY A 86 5.05 -11.57 12.15
C GLY A 86 5.22 -12.92 11.44
N LYS A 87 4.67 -13.98 12.05
CA LYS A 87 4.49 -15.30 11.41
C LYS A 87 3.04 -15.47 10.96
N ILE A 88 2.84 -16.28 9.92
CA ILE A 88 1.51 -16.61 9.40
C ILE A 88 1.37 -18.12 9.18
N GLN A 89 0.13 -18.58 9.18
CA GLN A 89 -0.27 -19.90 8.70
C GLN A 89 -1.38 -19.69 7.67
N THR A 90 -1.12 -20.05 6.42
CA THR A 90 -2.06 -19.73 5.33
C THR A 90 -3.13 -20.79 5.11
N LYS A 91 -2.81 -22.04 5.43
CA LYS A 91 -3.70 -23.22 5.28
C LYS A 91 -3.92 -23.91 6.61
N ALA A 92 -5.10 -24.49 6.83
CA ALA A 92 -5.32 -25.32 8.01
C ALA A 92 -4.29 -26.45 8.08
N PHE A 93 -3.68 -26.62 9.26
CA PHE A 93 -2.61 -27.60 9.50
C PHE A 93 -1.33 -27.40 8.65
N GLY A 94 -1.23 -26.28 7.91
CA GLY A 94 -0.04 -25.88 7.19
C GLY A 94 1.09 -25.44 8.12
N ASN A 95 2.31 -25.34 7.60
CA ASN A 95 3.43 -24.85 8.38
C ASN A 95 3.25 -23.36 8.72
N VAL A 96 3.73 -22.96 9.90
CA VAL A 96 3.85 -21.56 10.28
C VAL A 96 5.18 -21.02 9.74
N PHE A 97 5.14 -19.93 8.98
CA PHE A 97 6.33 -19.32 8.37
C PHE A 97 6.31 -17.80 8.49
N ASP A 98 7.45 -17.17 8.22
CA ASP A 98 7.55 -15.71 8.29
C ASP A 98 6.64 -15.05 7.25
N ARG A 99 5.96 -13.99 7.66
CA ARG A 99 5.07 -13.21 6.78
C ARG A 99 5.85 -12.68 5.57
N PRO A 100 5.45 -13.02 4.33
CA PRO A 100 6.07 -12.42 3.15
C PRO A 100 5.73 -10.94 3.07
N ASN A 101 6.73 -10.12 3.38
CA ASN A 101 6.60 -8.67 3.46
C ASN A 101 7.27 -7.98 2.26
N GLY A 102 6.47 -7.29 1.45
CA GLY A 102 6.92 -6.66 0.21
C GLY A 102 6.79 -7.55 -1.03
N SER A 103 6.97 -6.93 -2.19
CA SER A 103 6.74 -7.58 -3.50
C SER A 103 7.70 -8.76 -3.74
N GLY A 104 9.00 -8.57 -3.48
CA GLY A 104 10.01 -9.60 -3.72
C GLY A 104 9.83 -10.82 -2.80
N ALA A 105 9.51 -10.59 -1.52
CA ALA A 105 9.23 -11.63 -0.55
C ALA A 105 7.98 -12.43 -0.94
N GLY A 106 6.89 -11.76 -1.33
CA GLY A 106 5.65 -12.40 -1.77
C GLY A 106 5.85 -13.32 -2.97
N ARG A 107 6.56 -12.86 -4.01
CA ARG A 107 6.85 -13.67 -5.20
C ARG A 107 7.79 -14.82 -4.90
N THR A 108 8.82 -14.59 -4.09
CA THR A 108 9.72 -15.66 -3.64
C THR A 108 8.93 -16.75 -2.92
N ALA A 109 8.09 -16.38 -1.96
CA ALA A 109 7.26 -17.33 -1.24
C ALA A 109 6.27 -18.09 -2.16
N LEU A 110 5.69 -17.42 -3.16
CA LEU A 110 4.86 -18.06 -4.19
C LEU A 110 5.65 -19.07 -5.03
N LEU A 111 6.85 -18.72 -5.49
CA LEU A 111 7.74 -19.63 -6.24
C LEU A 111 8.10 -20.87 -5.41
N ARG A 112 8.34 -20.70 -4.11
CA ARG A 112 8.57 -21.83 -3.18
C ARG A 112 7.32 -22.67 -2.98
N SER A 113 6.16 -22.06 -2.91
CA SER A 113 4.87 -22.76 -2.80
C SER A 113 4.61 -23.70 -3.98
N ILE A 114 5.04 -23.33 -5.19
CA ILE A 114 4.91 -24.15 -6.40
C ILE A 114 6.14 -25.03 -6.70
N ASN A 115 7.09 -25.15 -5.76
CA ASN A 115 8.32 -25.93 -5.91
C ASN A 115 9.14 -25.53 -7.17
N TYR A 116 9.15 -24.24 -7.51
CA TYR A 116 9.95 -23.77 -8.64
C TYR A 116 11.45 -23.94 -8.34
N SER A 117 12.19 -24.44 -9.34
CA SER A 117 13.62 -24.75 -9.23
C SER A 117 13.94 -25.75 -8.09
N SER A 118 13.03 -26.68 -7.81
CA SER A 118 13.20 -27.75 -6.81
C SER A 118 13.44 -27.25 -5.38
N SER A 119 12.88 -26.09 -5.04
CA SER A 119 12.97 -25.52 -3.71
C SER A 119 11.60 -25.12 -3.19
N THR A 120 11.24 -25.67 -2.03
CA THR A 120 10.00 -25.34 -1.31
C THR A 120 10.26 -24.52 -0.04
N SER A 121 11.52 -24.21 0.25
CA SER A 121 11.89 -23.53 1.49
C SER A 121 11.82 -22.01 1.33
N TYR A 122 11.04 -21.37 2.20
CA TYR A 122 11.02 -19.93 2.40
C TYR A 122 11.47 -19.65 3.85
N ASN A 123 12.58 -18.93 4.01
CA ASN A 123 13.24 -18.69 5.31
C ASN A 123 13.41 -19.96 6.17
N GLY A 124 13.79 -21.08 5.54
CA GLY A 124 14.01 -22.35 6.23
C GLY A 124 12.75 -23.19 6.47
N VAL A 125 11.55 -22.68 6.17
CA VAL A 125 10.29 -23.40 6.34
C VAL A 125 9.77 -23.91 5.00
N ASN A 126 9.33 -25.16 4.95
CA ASN A 126 8.67 -25.71 3.76
C ASN A 126 7.29 -25.06 3.58
N VAL A 127 7.11 -24.32 2.49
CA VAL A 127 5.87 -23.61 2.15
C VAL A 127 5.17 -24.18 0.92
N ALA A 128 5.48 -25.43 0.52
CA ALA A 128 4.80 -26.10 -0.59
C ALA A 128 3.26 -26.08 -0.42
N GLY A 129 2.56 -25.62 -1.46
CA GLY A 129 1.10 -25.52 -1.49
C GLY A 129 0.48 -24.51 -0.51
N GLN A 130 1.29 -23.70 0.18
CA GLN A 130 0.79 -22.76 1.18
C GLN A 130 0.28 -21.45 0.59
N ILE A 131 0.80 -21.02 -0.56
CA ILE A 131 0.53 -19.71 -1.17
C ILE A 131 0.03 -19.89 -2.60
N ASP A 132 -1.05 -19.20 -2.96
CA ASP A 132 -1.68 -19.28 -4.29
C ASP A 132 -1.43 -18.04 -5.16
N LEU A 133 -1.36 -16.86 -4.53
CA LEU A 133 -1.14 -15.57 -5.20
C LEU A 133 -0.13 -14.71 -4.42
N ALA A 134 0.54 -13.79 -5.11
CA ALA A 134 1.33 -12.74 -4.51
C ALA A 134 0.87 -11.35 -5.00
N ARG A 135 0.91 -10.36 -4.11
CA ARG A 135 0.75 -8.94 -4.45
C ARG A 135 2.11 -8.35 -4.81
N SER A 136 2.17 -7.59 -5.91
CA SER A 136 3.40 -6.96 -6.37
C SER A 136 3.18 -5.52 -6.85
N SER A 137 3.96 -4.58 -6.32
CA SER A 137 4.06 -3.20 -6.80
C SER A 137 5.34 -2.92 -7.60
N SER A 138 6.11 -3.97 -7.88
CA SER A 138 7.23 -3.95 -8.82
C SER A 138 6.92 -4.83 -10.03
N LYS A 139 7.40 -4.40 -11.19
CA LYS A 139 7.34 -5.14 -12.44
C LYS A 139 8.44 -6.21 -12.44
N GLY A 140 8.07 -7.46 -12.71
CA GLY A 140 9.03 -8.53 -12.99
C GLY A 140 9.71 -8.34 -14.34
N THR A 141 10.68 -9.19 -14.64
CA THR A 141 11.30 -9.21 -15.97
C THR A 141 10.46 -10.09 -16.88
N SER A 142 9.92 -9.54 -17.97
CA SER A 142 9.10 -10.31 -18.89
C SER A 142 9.91 -11.44 -19.53
N VAL A 143 9.39 -12.66 -19.42
CA VAL A 143 9.94 -13.88 -19.99
C VAL A 143 8.78 -14.64 -20.62
N ALA A 144 8.81 -14.81 -21.94
CA ALA A 144 7.79 -15.58 -22.65
C ALA A 144 7.69 -17.01 -22.10
N GLY A 145 6.49 -17.42 -21.70
CA GLY A 145 6.27 -18.73 -21.09
C GLY A 145 6.86 -18.87 -19.68
N GLY A 146 7.10 -17.75 -18.99
CA GLY A 146 7.54 -17.74 -17.60
C GLY A 146 6.59 -18.47 -16.66
N VAL A 147 7.10 -18.88 -15.50
CA VAL A 147 6.33 -19.68 -14.52
C VAL A 147 5.30 -18.89 -13.73
N LEU A 148 5.45 -17.57 -13.68
CA LEU A 148 4.51 -16.64 -13.06
C LEU A 148 3.86 -15.76 -14.12
N THR A 149 2.57 -15.49 -13.96
CA THR A 149 1.85 -14.46 -14.72
C THR A 149 1.61 -13.25 -13.83
N TYR A 150 2.03 -12.08 -14.29
CA TYR A 150 1.73 -10.79 -13.71
C TYR A 150 0.45 -10.27 -14.33
N LEU A 151 -0.61 -10.19 -13.53
CA LEU A 151 -1.92 -9.74 -13.95
C LEU A 151 -2.20 -8.34 -13.39
N PRO A 152 -2.48 -7.34 -14.24
CA PRO A 152 -2.71 -5.98 -13.79
C PRO A 152 -3.86 -5.88 -12.79
N PHE A 153 -3.56 -5.41 -11.58
CA PHE A 153 -4.56 -5.13 -10.56
C PHE A 153 -5.13 -3.72 -10.72
N GLY A 154 -4.29 -2.74 -11.05
CA GLY A 154 -4.63 -1.33 -11.19
C GLY A 154 -3.39 -0.47 -11.43
N GLN A 155 -3.62 0.79 -11.75
CA GLN A 155 -2.59 1.82 -11.82
C GLN A 155 -2.49 2.54 -10.48
N ASP A 156 -1.26 2.65 -9.99
CA ASP A 156 -0.83 3.38 -8.81
C ASP A 156 0.18 4.46 -9.24
N ALA A 157 0.57 5.32 -8.30
CA ALA A 157 1.71 6.19 -8.47
C ALA A 157 2.60 6.19 -7.23
N ILE A 158 3.89 6.40 -7.45
CA ILE A 158 4.88 6.58 -6.38
C ILE A 158 4.89 8.05 -5.99
N GLY A 159 4.76 8.33 -4.71
CA GLY A 159 4.90 9.67 -4.14
C GLY A 159 5.70 9.63 -2.85
N PHE A 160 5.59 10.69 -2.06
CA PHE A 160 6.06 10.72 -0.68
C PHE A 160 5.00 11.34 0.24
N ILE A 161 5.01 10.92 1.50
CA ILE A 161 4.28 11.57 2.57
C ILE A 161 5.29 12.18 3.52
N TYR A 162 4.90 13.27 4.14
CA TYR A 162 5.72 13.94 5.12
C TYR A 162 4.92 14.37 6.35
N LYS A 163 5.64 14.63 7.43
CA LYS A 163 5.13 15.25 8.64
C LYS A 163 6.15 16.25 9.16
N ILE A 164 5.64 17.37 9.65
CA ILE A 164 6.43 18.48 10.20
C ILE A 164 6.30 18.45 11.71
N GLY A 165 7.44 18.57 12.40
CA GLY A 165 7.50 18.70 13.83
C GLY A 165 7.02 20.06 14.33
N ALA A 166 6.85 20.18 15.64
CA ALA A 166 6.50 21.46 16.25
C ALA A 166 7.57 22.53 15.94
N ASP A 167 7.11 23.78 15.85
CA ASP A 167 7.96 24.97 15.75
C ASP A 167 8.52 25.27 17.15
N ALA A 168 9.80 25.00 17.40
CA ALA A 168 10.35 25.09 18.74
C ALA A 168 10.38 26.52 19.30
N ASN A 169 10.53 27.52 18.42
CA ASN A 169 10.67 28.92 18.80
C ASN A 169 9.41 29.75 18.46
N SER A 170 8.40 29.14 17.85
CA SER A 170 7.14 29.80 17.44
C SER A 170 7.37 31.02 16.55
N ASN A 171 8.42 30.98 15.72
CA ASN A 171 8.80 32.09 14.83
C ASN A 171 8.03 32.09 13.50
N GLY A 172 7.25 31.04 13.21
CA GLY A 172 6.47 30.90 11.97
C GLY A 172 7.16 30.06 10.90
N ASP A 173 8.36 29.54 11.17
CA ASP A 173 9.15 28.75 10.24
C ASP A 173 8.46 27.45 9.82
N ALA A 174 7.57 26.90 10.65
CA ALA A 174 6.77 25.73 10.29
C ALA A 174 5.97 25.94 9.00
N ALA A 175 5.42 27.15 8.80
CA ALA A 175 4.64 27.47 7.62
C ALA A 175 5.51 27.55 6.36
N ALA A 176 6.68 28.21 6.47
CA ALA A 176 7.65 28.29 5.38
C ALA A 176 8.22 26.90 5.02
N ALA A 177 8.55 26.10 6.04
CA ALA A 177 9.03 24.74 5.86
C ALA A 177 7.97 23.84 5.23
N LYS A 178 6.68 24.04 5.58
CA LYS A 178 5.56 23.37 4.92
C LYS A 178 5.46 23.73 3.45
N THR A 179 5.50 25.02 3.10
CA THR A 179 5.42 25.47 1.71
C THR A 179 6.53 24.87 0.86
N TRP A 180 7.74 24.75 1.41
CA TRP A 180 8.87 24.14 0.71
C TRP A 180 8.72 22.62 0.55
N ILE A 181 8.42 21.88 1.62
CA ILE A 181 8.28 20.42 1.53
C ILE A 181 7.03 19.97 0.76
N ASP A 182 6.01 20.83 0.64
CA ASP A 182 4.79 20.56 -0.14
C ASP A 182 5.09 20.26 -1.61
N GLY A 183 6.18 20.80 -2.16
CA GLY A 183 6.56 20.64 -3.55
C GLY A 183 8.05 20.50 -3.73
N LEU A 184 8.51 19.29 -4.03
CA LEU A 184 9.92 18.98 -4.22
C LEU A 184 10.24 18.61 -5.67
N THR A 185 11.48 18.83 -6.06
CA THR A 185 12.07 18.29 -7.29
C THR A 185 12.65 16.90 -7.05
N THR A 186 12.92 16.16 -8.13
CA THR A 186 13.69 14.91 -8.06
C THR A 186 15.10 15.13 -7.50
N ALA A 187 15.72 16.28 -7.81
CA ALA A 187 17.04 16.63 -7.32
C ALA A 187 17.06 16.89 -5.81
N GLU A 188 16.04 17.57 -5.26
CA GLU A 188 15.89 17.75 -3.82
C GLU A 188 15.68 16.42 -3.11
N LEU A 189 14.79 15.56 -3.62
CA LEU A 189 14.61 14.21 -3.08
C LEU A 189 15.91 13.41 -3.13
N ASN A 190 16.65 13.44 -4.25
CA ASN A 190 17.98 12.81 -4.34
C ASN A 190 18.91 13.32 -3.24
N SER A 191 18.96 14.64 -3.05
CA SER A 191 19.85 15.27 -2.07
C SER A 191 19.53 14.81 -0.64
N PHE A 192 18.26 14.63 -0.29
CA PHE A 192 17.88 14.18 1.06
C PHE A 192 18.32 12.75 1.31
N TYR A 193 18.04 11.85 0.35
CA TYR A 193 18.32 10.42 0.50
C TYR A 193 19.80 10.07 0.29
N SER A 194 20.61 10.96 -0.28
CA SER A 194 22.06 10.77 -0.47
C SER A 194 22.91 11.51 0.57
N ALA A 195 22.32 12.41 1.37
CA ALA A 195 23.07 13.24 2.31
C ALA A 195 23.67 12.44 3.48
N SER A 196 24.86 12.84 3.94
CA SER A 196 25.50 12.29 5.14
C SER A 196 24.85 12.75 6.45
N SER A 197 24.15 13.87 6.42
CA SER A 197 23.54 14.54 7.57
C SER A 197 22.23 15.24 7.15
N PRO A 198 21.28 15.48 8.08
CA PRO A 198 19.99 16.11 7.76
C PRO A 198 20.14 17.40 6.96
N VAL A 199 19.26 17.60 5.98
CA VAL A 199 19.33 18.74 5.04
C VAL A 199 18.53 19.90 5.60
N ALA A 200 19.15 21.07 5.72
CA ALA A 200 18.46 22.28 6.17
C ALA A 200 17.39 22.72 5.16
N VAL A 201 16.24 23.13 5.68
CA VAL A 201 15.19 23.78 4.90
C VAL A 201 15.61 25.24 4.68
N PRO A 202 15.66 25.74 3.43
CA PRO A 202 16.16 27.08 3.16
C PRO A 202 15.38 28.17 3.92
N GLY A 203 16.10 29.01 4.67
CA GLY A 203 15.53 30.18 5.36
C GLY A 203 14.73 29.86 6.62
N THR A 204 14.83 28.64 7.15
CA THR A 204 14.17 28.24 8.41
C THR A 204 15.12 27.45 9.31
N ASP A 205 14.72 27.22 10.56
CA ASP A 205 15.44 26.36 11.50
C ASP A 205 15.18 24.84 11.27
N TYR A 206 14.36 24.49 10.28
CA TYR A 206 13.97 23.10 10.03
C TYR A 206 15.04 22.28 9.33
N THR A 207 15.08 20.98 9.63
CA THR A 207 15.89 19.99 8.88
C THR A 207 15.04 18.82 8.37
N VAL A 208 15.41 18.29 7.21
CA VAL A 208 14.80 17.09 6.62
C VAL A 208 15.58 15.85 7.04
N LYS A 209 14.86 14.90 7.63
CA LYS A 209 15.36 13.58 8.00
C LYS A 209 14.52 12.51 7.27
N PRO A 210 14.96 12.03 6.09
CA PRO A 210 14.27 10.96 5.36
C PRO A 210 14.38 9.63 6.12
N LEU A 211 13.38 8.78 5.95
CA LEU A 211 13.31 7.45 6.57
C LEU A 211 13.35 6.37 5.48
N ALA A 212 14.05 5.26 5.74
CA ALA A 212 14.03 4.11 4.85
C ALA A 212 12.85 3.19 5.18
N ILE A 213 12.12 2.77 4.15
CA ILE A 213 11.11 1.72 4.27
C ILE A 213 11.74 0.34 4.05
N GLN A 214 10.94 -0.72 4.13
CA GLN A 214 11.44 -2.08 4.03
C GLN A 214 12.20 -2.36 2.72
N SER A 215 13.34 -3.03 2.84
CA SER A 215 14.28 -3.25 1.73
C SER A 215 13.71 -4.10 0.59
N SER A 216 12.75 -4.97 0.88
CA SER A 216 11.99 -5.78 -0.08
C SER A 216 10.79 -5.05 -0.72
N SER A 217 10.58 -3.77 -0.40
CA SER A 217 9.50 -2.97 -0.98
C SER A 217 9.76 -2.65 -2.46
N GLY A 218 8.74 -2.90 -3.28
CA GLY A 218 8.74 -2.45 -4.67
C GLY A 218 8.69 -0.92 -4.79
N THR A 219 8.04 -0.25 -3.84
CA THR A 219 8.00 1.21 -3.76
C THR A 219 9.36 1.80 -3.43
N TRP A 220 10.07 1.22 -2.46
CA TRP A 220 11.42 1.67 -2.09
C TRP A 220 12.40 1.62 -3.26
N THR A 221 12.55 0.43 -3.83
CA THR A 221 13.49 0.17 -4.93
C THR A 221 13.18 1.03 -6.16
N THR A 222 11.90 1.18 -6.49
CA THR A 222 11.49 2.01 -7.63
C THR A 222 11.65 3.50 -7.34
N PHE A 223 11.34 3.95 -6.12
CA PHE A 223 11.49 5.35 -5.72
C PHE A 223 12.96 5.79 -5.78
N LEU A 224 13.87 5.06 -5.12
CA LEU A 224 15.29 5.37 -5.12
C LEU A 224 15.87 5.44 -6.54
N SER A 225 15.50 4.49 -7.40
CA SER A 225 15.89 4.49 -8.82
C SER A 225 15.41 5.74 -9.55
N LYS A 226 14.14 6.13 -9.37
CA LYS A 226 13.54 7.31 -10.03
C LYS A 226 14.13 8.64 -9.58
N ILE A 227 14.56 8.74 -8.31
CA ILE A 227 15.28 9.92 -7.81
C ILE A 227 16.79 9.84 -8.05
N GLY A 228 17.32 8.75 -8.60
CA GLY A 228 18.75 8.59 -8.91
C GLY A 228 19.65 8.29 -7.71
N VAL A 229 19.11 7.71 -6.64
CA VAL A 229 19.87 7.32 -5.45
C VAL A 229 20.37 5.88 -5.63
N THR A 230 21.69 5.71 -5.61
CA THR A 230 22.35 4.40 -5.69
C THR A 230 22.76 3.87 -4.31
N ASN A 231 23.21 4.75 -3.43
CA ASN A 231 23.54 4.44 -2.05
C ASN A 231 22.82 5.45 -1.16
N ILE A 232 22.10 4.97 -0.14
CA ILE A 232 21.50 5.86 0.85
C ILE A 232 22.58 6.49 1.73
N GLY A 233 22.42 7.78 2.02
CA GLY A 233 23.33 8.55 2.86
C GLY A 233 23.05 8.37 4.36
N GLY A 234 24.00 8.81 5.20
CA GLY A 234 23.92 8.72 6.66
C GLY A 234 22.79 9.53 7.30
N ALA A 235 22.17 10.45 6.57
CA ALA A 235 20.99 11.20 7.02
C ALA A 235 19.71 10.33 7.08
N VAL A 236 19.68 9.23 6.33
CA VAL A 236 18.50 8.36 6.22
C VAL A 236 18.37 7.51 7.48
N ASP A 237 17.24 7.66 8.18
CA ASP A 237 16.91 6.84 9.33
C ASP A 237 16.35 5.50 8.87
N THR A 238 17.13 4.44 9.02
CA THR A 238 16.76 3.13 8.49
C THR A 238 15.78 2.39 9.39
N ARG A 239 15.81 2.62 10.71
CA ARG A 239 15.06 1.83 11.70
C ARG A 239 15.06 0.33 11.39
N ASN A 240 16.24 -0.22 11.10
CA ASN A 240 16.44 -1.62 10.69
C ASN A 240 15.68 -2.06 9.42
N ASN A 241 15.33 -1.10 8.55
CA ASN A 241 14.57 -1.31 7.32
C ASN A 241 13.24 -2.04 7.56
N SER A 242 12.50 -1.66 8.60
CA SER A 242 11.24 -2.31 8.98
C SER A 242 10.03 -1.40 8.87
N ILE A 243 10.19 -0.16 8.40
CA ILE A 243 9.09 0.80 8.31
C ILE A 243 8.13 0.35 7.21
N PRO A 244 6.81 0.18 7.49
CA PRO A 244 5.81 -0.11 6.47
C PRO A 244 5.56 1.08 5.54
N GLU A 245 5.33 0.83 4.25
CA GLU A 245 5.06 1.91 3.30
C GLU A 245 3.66 2.51 3.49
N ASN A 246 2.76 1.75 4.13
CA ASN A 246 1.37 2.09 4.36
C ASN A 246 1.08 2.57 5.79
N ASP A 247 2.09 3.02 6.54
CA ASP A 247 1.94 3.48 7.92
C ASP A 247 2.51 4.89 8.15
N GLY A 248 1.63 5.90 8.14
CA GLY A 248 2.02 7.28 8.42
C GLY A 248 2.37 7.54 9.89
N THR A 249 1.99 6.67 10.82
CA THR A 249 2.26 6.85 12.26
C THR A 249 3.74 6.72 12.61
N VAL A 250 4.53 6.13 11.69
CA VAL A 250 5.99 6.05 11.80
C VAL A 250 6.66 7.42 11.69
N LEU A 251 5.98 8.44 11.13
CA LEU A 251 6.51 9.79 11.08
C LEU A 251 6.34 10.45 12.46
N THR A 252 7.46 10.56 13.16
CA THR A 252 7.58 11.12 14.52
C THR A 252 8.71 12.17 14.54
N PRO A 253 8.55 13.27 13.77
CA PRO A 253 9.56 14.34 13.77
C PRO A 253 9.70 14.97 15.16
N ALA A 254 10.94 15.25 15.55
CA ALA A 254 11.23 16.16 16.66
C ALA A 254 10.83 17.60 16.31
N ALA A 255 10.93 18.54 17.26
CA ALA A 255 10.78 19.95 16.95
C ALA A 255 11.82 20.37 15.88
N ASP A 256 11.42 21.29 14.99
CA ASP A 256 12.23 21.79 13.87
C ASP A 256 12.76 20.68 12.93
N GLN A 257 12.02 19.58 12.82
CA GLN A 257 12.34 18.46 11.93
C GLN A 257 11.17 18.14 11.00
N ILE A 258 11.50 17.74 9.78
CA ILE A 258 10.59 17.12 8.83
C ILE A 258 11.02 15.66 8.65
N GLN A 259 10.08 14.74 8.75
CA GLN A 259 10.28 13.34 8.36
C GLN A 259 9.43 13.02 7.13
N LEU A 260 9.97 12.19 6.23
CA LEU A 260 9.27 11.75 5.04
C LEU A 260 9.64 10.32 4.66
N ILE A 261 8.70 9.61 4.04
CA ILE A 261 8.89 8.29 3.44
C ILE A 261 8.26 8.25 2.04
N PRO A 262 8.77 7.42 1.12
CA PRO A 262 8.07 7.14 -0.12
C PRO A 262 6.85 6.26 0.15
N LEU A 263 5.84 6.35 -0.71
CA LEU A 263 4.62 5.53 -0.59
C LEU A 263 3.95 5.23 -1.94
N SER A 264 2.95 4.33 -1.86
CA SER A 264 1.86 4.23 -2.83
C SER A 264 0.81 5.32 -2.60
N VAL A 265 0.58 6.14 -3.62
CA VAL A 265 -0.45 7.19 -3.56
C VAL A 265 -1.85 6.57 -3.49
N ALA A 266 -2.10 5.47 -4.19
CA ALA A 266 -3.37 4.75 -4.09
C ALA A 266 -3.64 4.31 -2.64
N ASN A 267 -2.64 3.72 -1.96
CA ASN A 267 -2.81 3.33 -0.56
C ASN A 267 -3.16 4.53 0.35
N TYR A 268 -2.48 5.66 0.21
CA TYR A 268 -2.84 6.89 0.93
C TYR A 268 -4.27 7.32 0.67
N ILE A 269 -4.69 7.36 -0.61
CA ILE A 269 -6.06 7.72 -0.99
C ILE A 269 -7.08 6.77 -0.33
N GLY A 270 -6.84 5.45 -0.37
CA GLY A 270 -7.71 4.47 0.25
C GLY A 270 -7.87 4.67 1.75
N GLN A 271 -6.78 5.02 2.45
CA GLN A 271 -6.83 5.29 3.89
C GLN A 271 -7.55 6.59 4.23
N VAL A 272 -7.22 7.70 3.56
CA VAL A 272 -7.87 9.00 3.84
C VAL A 272 -9.34 9.04 3.41
N ASN A 273 -9.73 8.22 2.43
CA ASN A 273 -11.14 8.04 2.05
C ASN A 273 -11.93 7.13 2.99
N GLY A 274 -11.28 6.50 3.98
CA GLY A 274 -11.91 5.52 4.86
C GLY A 274 -12.29 4.21 4.15
N ALA A 275 -11.65 3.90 3.02
CA ALA A 275 -11.82 2.63 2.32
C ALA A 275 -11.01 1.52 3.00
N SER A 276 -9.81 1.85 3.50
CA SER A 276 -9.00 0.93 4.31
C SER A 276 -9.64 0.71 5.68
N ARG A 277 -9.42 -0.51 6.22
CA ARG A 277 -9.92 -0.90 7.54
C ARG A 277 -9.38 -0.03 8.68
N ILE A 278 -8.15 0.44 8.53
CA ILE A 278 -7.45 1.30 9.50
C ILE A 278 -6.87 2.47 8.70
N ASN A 279 -6.92 3.67 9.29
CA ASN A 279 -6.30 4.88 8.74
C ASN A 279 -5.11 5.27 9.63
N THR A 280 -3.91 4.87 9.20
CA THR A 280 -2.61 5.27 9.78
C THR A 280 -2.05 6.53 9.12
N MET A 281 -2.70 7.04 8.08
CA MET A 281 -2.32 8.25 7.33
C MET A 281 -2.90 9.53 7.93
N ALA A 282 -3.54 9.46 9.10
CA ALA A 282 -4.04 10.63 9.80
C ALA A 282 -2.87 11.53 10.25
N GLY A 283 -2.92 12.81 9.89
CA GLY A 283 -1.92 13.80 10.31
C GLY A 283 -0.61 13.79 9.52
N VAL A 284 -0.54 13.05 8.40
CA VAL A 284 0.53 13.17 7.39
C VAL A 284 -0.03 13.78 6.12
N THR A 285 0.82 14.40 5.31
CA THR A 285 0.43 15.03 4.04
C THR A 285 1.17 14.38 2.89
N VAL A 286 0.47 14.13 1.77
CA VAL A 286 1.11 13.70 0.52
C VAL A 286 1.72 14.92 -0.17
N GLY A 287 3.01 14.86 -0.49
CA GLY A 287 3.71 15.94 -1.17
C GLY A 287 3.62 15.86 -2.69
N THR A 288 3.98 16.96 -3.34
CA THR A 288 4.03 17.10 -4.79
C THR A 288 5.46 16.89 -5.29
N ILE A 289 5.62 16.21 -6.43
CA ILE A 289 6.93 16.08 -7.09
C ILE A 289 6.88 16.77 -8.45
N GLY A 290 7.82 17.68 -8.70
CA GLY A 290 7.93 18.39 -9.99
C GLY A 290 6.71 19.26 -10.32
N GLY A 291 6.05 19.81 -9.31
CA GLY A 291 4.89 20.68 -9.47
C GLY A 291 3.57 19.98 -9.83
N VAL A 292 3.53 18.64 -9.87
CA VAL A 292 2.31 17.87 -10.17
C VAL A 292 1.84 17.12 -8.93
N ALA A 293 0.73 17.56 -8.33
CA ALA A 293 0.15 16.90 -7.17
C ALA A 293 -0.30 15.47 -7.52
N PRO A 294 -0.03 14.46 -6.69
CA PRO A 294 -0.32 13.06 -7.03
C PRO A 294 -1.81 12.69 -6.85
N ALA A 295 -2.54 13.48 -6.08
CA ALA A 295 -3.96 13.29 -5.79
C ALA A 295 -4.69 14.65 -5.76
N THR A 296 -6.01 14.62 -5.92
CA THR A 296 -6.88 15.80 -5.91
C THR A 296 -8.12 15.58 -5.04
N GLY A 297 -8.77 16.66 -4.63
CA GLY A 297 -9.97 16.61 -3.80
C GLY A 297 -9.64 16.57 -2.30
N THR A 298 -10.67 16.32 -1.50
CA THR A 298 -10.59 16.30 -0.03
C THR A 298 -11.22 15.03 0.50
N ALA A 299 -10.68 14.49 1.58
CA ALA A 299 -11.27 13.32 2.24
C ALA A 299 -12.76 13.56 2.56
N PRO A 300 -13.64 12.55 2.38
CA PRO A 300 -13.35 11.18 1.96
C PRO A 300 -13.46 10.94 0.43
N ASN A 301 -13.28 11.99 -0.38
CA ASN A 301 -13.42 11.95 -1.84
C ASN A 301 -12.12 12.33 -2.55
N VAL A 302 -10.97 11.97 -1.98
CA VAL A 302 -9.68 12.14 -2.65
C VAL A 302 -9.62 11.17 -3.83
N THR A 303 -9.15 11.65 -4.98
CA THR A 303 -9.00 10.85 -6.21
C THR A 303 -7.58 10.95 -6.77
N PRO A 304 -7.14 9.94 -7.54
CA PRO A 304 -5.87 10.00 -8.26
C PRO A 304 -5.80 11.17 -9.22
N ASN A 305 -4.64 11.83 -9.29
CA ASN A 305 -4.37 12.73 -10.41
C ASN A 305 -3.96 11.89 -11.63
N THR A 306 -4.82 11.84 -12.65
CA THR A 306 -4.59 11.06 -13.88
C THR A 306 -3.26 11.38 -14.57
N ALA A 307 -2.85 12.65 -14.62
CA ALA A 307 -1.59 13.04 -15.26
C ALA A 307 -0.38 12.49 -14.49
N TYR A 308 -0.45 12.48 -13.16
CA TYR A 308 0.60 11.91 -12.31
C TYR A 308 0.63 10.38 -12.40
N PHE A 309 -0.53 9.73 -12.36
CA PHE A 309 -0.66 8.27 -12.45
C PHE A 309 -0.28 7.71 -13.83
N ASN A 310 -0.46 8.47 -14.90
CA ASN A 310 -0.07 8.06 -16.25
C ASN A 310 1.33 8.55 -16.65
N SER A 311 2.01 9.30 -15.78
CA SER A 311 3.39 9.70 -16.00
C SER A 311 4.29 8.46 -16.09
N SER A 312 5.15 8.39 -17.09
CA SER A 312 6.21 7.38 -17.19
C SER A 312 7.20 7.46 -16.03
N THR A 313 7.27 8.62 -15.35
CA THR A 313 8.17 8.84 -14.23
C THR A 313 7.59 8.38 -12.92
N TRP A 314 6.30 8.62 -12.61
CA TRP A 314 5.74 8.33 -11.28
C TRP A 314 4.66 7.25 -11.27
N GLY A 315 3.95 7.10 -12.37
CA GLY A 315 2.99 6.03 -12.58
C GLY A 315 3.63 4.65 -12.51
N ARG A 316 2.86 3.67 -12.05
CA ARG A 316 3.17 2.24 -12.16
C ARG A 316 1.90 1.42 -12.20
N THR A 317 1.88 0.37 -13.02
CA THR A 317 0.89 -0.69 -12.84
C THR A 317 1.33 -1.59 -11.69
N VAL A 318 0.38 -1.95 -10.83
CA VAL A 318 0.57 -2.94 -9.77
C VAL A 318 -0.16 -4.23 -10.13
N PHE A 319 0.31 -5.36 -9.61
CA PHE A 319 -0.04 -6.68 -10.13
C PHE A 319 -0.48 -7.64 -9.03
N ILE A 320 -1.39 -8.53 -9.40
CA ILE A 320 -1.54 -9.83 -8.77
C ILE A 320 -0.70 -10.81 -9.57
N VAL A 321 0.14 -11.57 -8.88
CA VAL A 321 1.03 -12.57 -9.46
C VAL A 321 0.53 -13.95 -9.14
N VAL A 322 0.40 -14.81 -10.14
CA VAL A 322 -0.11 -16.18 -10.03
C VAL A 322 0.77 -17.16 -10.79
N PRO A 323 0.80 -18.45 -10.42
CA PRO A 323 1.47 -19.47 -11.23
C PRO A 323 0.79 -19.60 -12.60
N THR A 324 1.53 -19.42 -13.68
CA THR A 324 0.99 -19.41 -15.06
C THR A 324 0.26 -20.70 -15.39
N ALA A 325 0.84 -21.84 -14.97
CA ALA A 325 0.24 -23.16 -15.17
C ALA A 325 -1.16 -23.28 -14.55
N ARG A 326 -1.42 -22.63 -13.41
CA ARG A 326 -2.70 -22.75 -12.70
C ARG A 326 -3.82 -21.92 -13.30
N ILE A 327 -3.52 -20.98 -14.18
CA ILE A 327 -4.52 -20.15 -14.88
C ILE A 327 -4.56 -20.39 -16.39
N THR A 328 -3.83 -21.39 -16.88
CA THR A 328 -3.80 -21.73 -18.31
C THR A 328 -4.72 -22.92 -18.57
N PRO A 329 -5.87 -22.74 -19.25
CA PRO A 329 -6.77 -23.84 -19.58
C PRO A 329 -6.04 -24.96 -20.34
N GLY A 330 -6.33 -26.21 -19.99
CA GLY A 330 -5.68 -27.40 -20.58
C GLY A 330 -4.33 -27.77 -19.94
N ASN A 331 -3.77 -26.95 -19.05
CA ASN A 331 -2.64 -27.37 -18.22
C ASN A 331 -3.11 -28.34 -17.11
N ALA A 332 -2.30 -29.35 -16.78
CA ALA A 332 -2.63 -30.32 -15.72
C ALA A 332 -2.79 -29.69 -14.32
N ALA A 333 -2.13 -28.55 -14.07
CA ALA A 333 -2.24 -27.80 -12.84
C ALA A 333 -3.35 -26.74 -12.86
N TYR A 334 -4.15 -26.66 -13.93
CA TYR A 334 -5.21 -25.66 -14.09
C TYR A 334 -6.19 -25.68 -12.91
N ASP A 335 -6.47 -24.50 -12.39
CA ASP A 335 -7.35 -24.27 -11.25
C ASP A 335 -8.42 -23.25 -11.65
N GLN A 336 -9.66 -23.72 -11.81
CA GLN A 336 -10.76 -22.89 -12.27
C GLN A 336 -11.08 -21.73 -11.33
N GLY A 337 -10.97 -21.93 -10.01
CA GLY A 337 -11.28 -20.85 -9.07
C GLY A 337 -10.18 -19.80 -9.03
N LEU A 338 -8.91 -20.19 -9.17
CA LEU A 338 -7.81 -19.23 -9.31
C LEU A 338 -7.90 -18.44 -10.62
N PHE A 339 -8.26 -19.11 -11.72
CA PHE A 339 -8.59 -18.43 -12.97
C PHE A 339 -9.73 -17.43 -12.78
N ALA A 340 -10.85 -17.84 -12.17
CA ALA A 340 -12.00 -16.96 -11.93
C ALA A 340 -11.66 -15.76 -11.02
N LEU A 341 -10.78 -15.92 -10.02
CA LEU A 341 -10.30 -14.82 -9.17
C LEU A 341 -9.48 -13.78 -9.95
N THR A 342 -8.94 -14.15 -11.11
CA THR A 342 -7.98 -13.34 -11.84
C THR A 342 -8.33 -13.10 -13.32
N ASP A 343 -9.53 -13.52 -13.75
CA ASP A 343 -10.05 -13.31 -15.09
C ASP A 343 -10.43 -11.82 -15.30
N PRO A 344 -9.76 -11.08 -16.21
CA PRO A 344 -10.03 -9.66 -16.43
C PRO A 344 -11.42 -9.38 -17.01
N ALA A 345 -12.12 -10.39 -17.54
CA ALA A 345 -13.49 -10.26 -18.04
C ALA A 345 -14.54 -10.36 -16.93
N ALA A 346 -14.22 -11.01 -15.80
CA ALA A 346 -15.15 -11.26 -14.71
C ALA A 346 -15.26 -10.05 -13.75
N SER A 347 -16.45 -9.44 -13.63
CA SER A 347 -16.68 -8.24 -12.82
C SER A 347 -16.36 -8.38 -11.32
N SER A 348 -16.24 -9.62 -10.84
CA SER A 348 -15.90 -10.03 -9.49
C SER A 348 -14.50 -10.66 -9.40
N SER A 349 -13.55 -10.29 -10.25
CA SER A 349 -12.14 -10.72 -10.18
C SER A 349 -11.22 -9.59 -9.69
N LEU A 350 -10.02 -9.94 -9.21
CA LEU A 350 -9.00 -8.97 -8.81
C LEU A 350 -8.55 -8.05 -9.96
N THR A 351 -8.62 -8.53 -11.19
CA THR A 351 -8.00 -7.92 -12.38
C THR A 351 -9.00 -7.15 -13.24
N TYR A 352 -10.29 -7.20 -12.91
CA TYR A 352 -11.34 -6.53 -13.67
C TYR A 352 -11.18 -5.01 -13.73
N TRP A 353 -11.19 -4.47 -14.95
CA TRP A 353 -11.27 -3.03 -15.27
C TRP A 353 -12.23 -2.77 -16.44
N GLY A 354 -13.16 -3.69 -16.69
CA GLY A 354 -14.09 -3.60 -17.82
C GLY A 354 -15.03 -2.39 -17.79
N ALA A 355 -15.89 -2.31 -18.82
CA ALA A 355 -16.74 -1.14 -19.08
C ALA A 355 -17.84 -0.91 -18.03
N SER A 356 -18.20 -1.91 -17.21
CA SER A 356 -19.28 -1.74 -16.23
C SER A 356 -18.98 -0.61 -15.24
N GLY A 357 -19.98 0.25 -15.03
CA GLY A 357 -20.00 1.28 -13.99
C GLY A 357 -20.69 0.83 -12.70
N SER A 358 -21.07 -0.44 -12.59
CA SER A 358 -21.81 -0.94 -11.43
C SER A 358 -20.97 -0.83 -10.14
N PRO A 359 -21.57 -0.37 -9.02
CA PRO A 359 -20.92 -0.34 -7.71
C PRO A 359 -20.59 -1.73 -7.16
N ALA A 360 -21.21 -2.79 -7.70
CA ALA A 360 -20.97 -4.18 -7.30
C ALA A 360 -19.72 -4.81 -7.95
N THR A 361 -18.89 -4.03 -8.63
CA THR A 361 -17.68 -4.52 -9.31
C THR A 361 -16.44 -4.30 -8.45
N THR A 362 -15.42 -5.13 -8.67
CA THR A 362 -14.11 -4.95 -8.00
C THR A 362 -13.40 -3.69 -8.49
N LYS A 363 -13.63 -3.27 -9.75
CA LYS A 363 -13.22 -1.96 -10.29
C LYS A 363 -13.73 -0.81 -9.42
N ALA A 364 -15.01 -0.80 -9.07
CA ALA A 364 -15.60 0.26 -8.25
C ALA A 364 -14.94 0.33 -6.86
N VAL A 365 -14.65 -0.82 -6.25
CA VAL A 365 -13.91 -0.89 -4.97
C VAL A 365 -12.50 -0.34 -5.16
N LYS A 366 -11.74 -0.84 -6.14
CA LYS A 366 -10.36 -0.38 -6.43
C LYS A 366 -10.27 1.14 -6.64
N ALA A 367 -11.26 1.74 -7.30
CA ALA A 367 -11.34 3.19 -7.47
C ALA A 367 -11.49 3.95 -6.13
N LYS A 368 -12.23 3.41 -5.15
CA LYS A 368 -12.32 3.99 -3.79
C LYS A 368 -11.00 3.92 -3.03
N PHE A 369 -10.17 2.92 -3.35
CA PHE A 369 -8.78 2.80 -2.91
C PHE A 369 -7.79 3.61 -3.75
N GLY A 370 -8.25 4.51 -4.62
CA GLY A 370 -7.35 5.36 -5.40
C GLY A 370 -6.57 4.65 -6.50
N PHE A 371 -6.96 3.45 -6.92
CA PHE A 371 -6.39 2.85 -8.13
C PHE A 371 -7.09 3.38 -9.38
N SER A 372 -6.32 3.58 -10.45
CA SER A 372 -6.84 3.87 -11.80
C SER A 372 -6.74 2.65 -12.71
N ALA A 373 -7.25 2.74 -13.94
CA ALA A 373 -7.11 1.67 -14.92
C ALA A 373 -5.62 1.41 -15.24
N PRO A 374 -5.17 0.15 -15.25
CA PRO A 374 -3.77 -0.22 -15.47
C PRO A 374 -3.30 0.20 -16.86
N GLN A 375 -2.02 0.58 -16.96
CA GLN A 375 -1.37 0.98 -18.21
C GLN A 375 -0.59 -0.19 -18.85
N ASP A 376 -0.09 -1.12 -18.03
CA ASP A 376 0.58 -2.32 -18.52
C ASP A 376 -0.42 -3.46 -18.79
N ALA A 377 -0.14 -4.25 -19.83
CA ALA A 377 -0.82 -5.52 -20.08
C ALA A 377 -0.28 -6.63 -19.16
N ALA A 378 -1.02 -7.74 -19.09
CA ALA A 378 -0.52 -8.96 -18.46
C ALA A 378 0.71 -9.51 -19.19
N PHE A 379 1.65 -10.07 -18.44
CA PHE A 379 2.85 -10.69 -18.98
C PHE A 379 3.30 -11.87 -18.12
N THR A 380 4.19 -12.70 -18.65
CA THR A 380 4.78 -13.84 -17.93
C THR A 380 6.22 -13.52 -17.52
N ALA A 381 6.68 -14.10 -16.42
CA ALA A 381 8.00 -13.86 -15.82
C ALA A 381 8.43 -15.06 -14.97
N ASN A 382 9.70 -15.09 -14.56
CA ASN A 382 10.24 -16.13 -13.66
C ASN A 382 10.55 -15.62 -12.25
N ASN A 383 10.28 -14.35 -11.97
CA ASN A 383 10.67 -13.69 -10.73
C ASN A 383 9.57 -12.82 -10.15
#